data_AF-A0A3S5DH22-F1
#
_entry.id   AF-A0A3S5DH22-F1
#
_cell.length_a   1.000
_cell.length_b   1.000
_cell.length_c   1.000
_cell.angle_alpha   90.00
_cell.angle_beta   90.00
_cell.angle_gamma   90.00
#
_symmetry.space_group_name_H-M   'P 1'
#
loop_
_entity.id
_entity.type
_entity.pdbx_description
1 polymer ?
#
loop_
_entity_poly.entity_id
_entity_poly.type
_entity_poly.pdbx_seq_one_letter_code
_entity_poly.pdbx_strand_id
1 'polypeptide(L)'
;MSGTILVDDELRKAKTDNMLTETIDSERTIRQAERFFIDSNMILNLPDFVSFIFTTKTLPSASLISPIKVRKRQLKIFSVSPDIAAAAAPVKIMLDFGEDDKPAMPDVMTTHPALFFDESEVKPAKSQSDDEEHFSPLDF
;
A
#
# COMPACT_ATOMS: atom_id res chain seq x y z
N MET A 1 -15.50 0.85 -10.68
CA MET A 1 -15.39 -0.17 -11.75
C MET A 1 -14.15 0.15 -12.58
N SER A 2 -13.40 -0.87 -13.04
CA SER A 2 -12.10 -0.72 -13.73
C SER A 2 -12.17 -0.15 -15.15
N GLY A 3 -13.37 -0.03 -15.72
CA GLY A 3 -13.60 0.31 -17.13
C GLY A 3 -13.81 -0.95 -17.97
N THR A 4 -14.22 -0.78 -19.23
CA THR A 4 -14.40 -1.86 -20.20
C THR A 4 -13.60 -1.59 -21.48
N ILE A 5 -13.18 -2.66 -22.14
CA ILE A 5 -12.50 -2.64 -23.44
C ILE A 5 -13.24 -3.52 -24.43
N LEU A 6 -13.18 -3.13 -25.69
CA LEU A 6 -13.73 -3.90 -26.79
C LEU A 6 -12.63 -4.82 -27.32
N VAL A 7 -12.86 -6.13 -27.25
CA VAL A 7 -11.90 -7.15 -27.66
C VAL A 7 -12.56 -8.04 -28.72
N ASP A 8 -11.82 -8.31 -29.78
CA ASP A 8 -12.21 -9.27 -30.80
C ASP A 8 -11.97 -10.69 -30.29
N ASP A 9 -13.04 -11.36 -29.88
CA ASP A 9 -13.04 -12.77 -29.56
C ASP A 9 -13.01 -13.56 -30.89
N GLU A 10 -11.90 -14.24 -31.16
CA GLU A 10 -11.80 -15.19 -32.26
C GLU A 10 -12.23 -16.59 -31.81
N LEU A 11 -13.04 -17.25 -32.62
CA LEU A 11 -13.34 -18.67 -32.45
C LEU A 11 -12.90 -19.44 -33.70
N ARG A 12 -12.14 -20.52 -33.48
CA ARG A 12 -11.83 -21.54 -34.50
C ARG A 12 -12.64 -22.78 -34.21
N LYS A 13 -13.18 -23.40 -35.26
CA LYS A 13 -13.94 -24.65 -35.14
C LYS A 13 -13.00 -25.81 -35.47
N ALA A 14 -12.89 -26.77 -34.55
CA ALA A 14 -12.32 -28.07 -34.83
C ALA A 14 -13.48 -29.05 -35.06
N LYS A 15 -13.41 -29.82 -36.15
CA LYS A 15 -14.38 -30.90 -36.41
C LYS A 15 -13.65 -32.23 -36.32
N THR A 16 -14.24 -33.17 -35.60
CA THR A 16 -13.75 -34.55 -35.52
C THR A 16 -14.38 -35.35 -36.65
N ASP A 17 -13.56 -35.95 -37.49
CA ASP A 17 -14.03 -36.81 -38.59
C ASP A 17 -14.36 -38.23 -38.08
N ASN A 18 -15.08 -39.02 -38.87
CA ASN A 18 -15.46 -40.41 -38.54
C ASN A 18 -14.25 -41.33 -38.29
N MET A 19 -13.05 -40.91 -38.69
CA MET A 19 -11.77 -41.57 -38.38
C MET A 19 -11.09 -41.09 -37.08
N LEU A 20 -11.80 -40.36 -36.20
CA LEU A 20 -11.26 -39.77 -34.96
C LEU A 20 -10.10 -38.79 -35.15
N THR A 21 -9.88 -38.32 -36.38
CA THR A 21 -8.90 -37.28 -36.68
C THR A 21 -9.55 -35.91 -36.54
N GLU A 22 -8.97 -35.05 -35.71
CA GLU A 22 -9.38 -33.65 -35.61
C GLU A 22 -8.86 -32.87 -36.81
N THR A 23 -9.77 -32.30 -37.60
CA THR A 23 -9.43 -31.38 -38.67
C THR A 23 -9.81 -29.97 -38.23
N ILE A 24 -8.86 -29.05 -38.30
CA ILE A 24 -9.07 -27.65 -37.97
C ILE A 24 -9.69 -26.99 -39.20
N ASP A 25 -10.93 -26.53 -39.08
CA ASP A 25 -11.63 -25.85 -40.16
C ASP A 25 -10.99 -24.47 -40.40
N SER A 26 -10.85 -24.04 -41.66
CA SER A 26 -10.13 -22.80 -42.02
C SER A 26 -10.97 -21.54 -41.79
N GLU A 27 -12.24 -21.67 -41.42
CA GLU A 27 -13.12 -20.56 -41.12
C GLU A 27 -12.85 -19.98 -39.72
N ARG A 28 -12.57 -18.67 -39.67
CA ARG A 28 -12.43 -17.90 -38.43
C ARG A 28 -13.66 -17.02 -38.26
N THR A 29 -14.36 -17.16 -37.13
CA THR A 29 -15.43 -16.23 -36.76
C THR A 29 -14.88 -15.23 -35.75
N ILE A 30 -15.02 -13.94 -36.03
CA ILE A 30 -14.61 -12.85 -35.15
C ILE A 30 -15.88 -12.19 -34.61
N ARG A 31 -15.99 -12.07 -33.29
CA ARG A 31 -17.06 -11.32 -32.64
C ARG A 31 -16.45 -10.28 -31.71
N GLN A 32 -17.07 -9.12 -31.63
CA GLN A 32 -16.67 -8.09 -30.69
C GLN A 32 -17.32 -8.38 -29.33
N ALA A 33 -16.53 -8.44 -28.28
CA ALA A 33 -16.98 -8.65 -26.91
C ALA A 33 -16.45 -7.53 -26.01
N GLU A 34 -17.23 -7.16 -24.99
CA GLU A 34 -16.77 -6.23 -23.96
C GLU A 34 -16.14 -7.01 -22.81
N ARG A 35 -14.93 -6.63 -22.39
CA ARG A 35 -14.22 -7.20 -21.24
C ARG A 35 -13.87 -6.10 -20.25
N PHE A 36 -13.59 -6.43 -18.99
CA PHE A 36 -13.11 -5.42 -18.06
C PHE A 36 -11.69 -5.00 -18.46
N PHE A 37 -11.38 -3.72 -18.27
CA PHE A 37 -10.03 -3.20 -18.53
C PHE A 37 -8.99 -3.85 -17.60
N ILE A 38 -9.40 -4.19 -16.38
CA ILE A 38 -8.63 -5.04 -15.47
C ILE A 38 -9.53 -6.19 -15.02
N ASP A 39 -9.15 -7.39 -15.44
CA ASP A 39 -9.81 -8.65 -15.11
C ASP A 39 -9.23 -9.27 -13.83
N SER A 40 -9.98 -10.18 -13.22
CA SER A 40 -9.52 -10.96 -12.06
C SER A 40 -8.23 -11.72 -12.33
N ASN A 41 -8.07 -12.28 -13.53
CA ASN A 41 -6.85 -12.99 -13.91
C ASN A 41 -5.61 -12.08 -13.94
N MET A 42 -5.76 -10.80 -14.26
CA MET A 42 -4.65 -9.83 -14.22
C MET A 42 -4.24 -9.54 -12.78
N ILE A 43 -5.21 -9.48 -11.86
CA ILE A 43 -4.96 -9.26 -10.42
C ILE A 43 -4.34 -10.51 -9.78
N LEU A 44 -4.75 -11.71 -10.20
CA LEU A 44 -4.23 -12.97 -9.67
C LEU A 44 -2.79 -13.26 -10.11
N ASN A 45 -2.41 -12.85 -11.33
CA ASN A 45 -1.06 -13.06 -11.86
C ASN A 45 -0.16 -11.82 -11.69
N LEU A 46 -0.49 -10.96 -10.73
CA LEU A 46 0.24 -9.72 -10.55
C LEU A 46 1.62 -10.00 -9.94
N PRO A 47 2.71 -9.44 -10.49
CA PRO A 47 4.02 -9.59 -9.89
C PRO A 47 4.09 -8.99 -8.49
N ASP A 48 4.97 -9.53 -7.65
CA ASP A 48 5.28 -8.94 -6.35
C ASP A 48 5.64 -7.46 -6.49
N PHE A 49 5.18 -6.63 -5.55
CA PHE A 49 5.42 -5.19 -5.51
C PHE A 49 4.79 -4.38 -6.65
N VAL A 50 3.94 -4.97 -7.50
CA VAL A 50 3.10 -4.21 -8.43
C VAL A 50 1.71 -4.03 -7.81
N SER A 51 1.01 -2.97 -8.19
CA SER A 51 -0.39 -2.73 -7.77
C SER A 51 -1.12 -1.95 -8.85
N PHE A 52 -2.45 -1.99 -8.85
CA PHE A 52 -3.28 -1.12 -9.68
C PHE A 52 -3.90 -0.02 -8.83
N ILE A 53 -3.72 1.23 -9.24
CA ILE A 53 -4.29 2.39 -8.56
C ILE A 53 -5.55 2.83 -9.29
N PHE A 54 -6.67 2.79 -8.57
CA PHE A 54 -7.97 3.25 -9.03
C PHE A 54 -8.20 4.69 -8.58
N THR A 55 -8.40 5.59 -9.53
CA THR A 55 -8.74 7.00 -9.28
C THR A 55 -10.09 7.32 -9.91
N THR A 56 -10.79 8.35 -9.42
CA THR A 56 -12.12 8.72 -9.91
C THR A 56 -12.12 9.36 -11.31
N LYS A 57 -10.98 9.91 -11.74
CA LYS A 57 -10.85 10.71 -12.97
C LYS A 57 -10.22 9.96 -14.14
N THR A 58 -9.46 8.91 -13.87
CA THR A 58 -8.59 8.26 -14.86
C THR A 58 -8.80 6.77 -14.84
N LEU A 59 -8.44 6.13 -15.96
CA LEU A 59 -8.37 4.68 -16.02
C LEU A 59 -7.38 4.16 -14.95
N PRO A 60 -7.59 2.94 -14.45
CA PRO A 60 -6.68 2.32 -13.52
C PRO A 60 -5.27 2.23 -14.10
N SER A 61 -4.26 2.54 -13.30
CA SER A 61 -2.86 2.49 -13.75
C SER A 61 -2.06 1.51 -12.91
N ALA A 62 -1.12 0.80 -13.54
CA ALA A 62 -0.18 -0.06 -12.83
C ALA A 62 0.89 0.80 -12.17
N SER A 63 1.20 0.50 -10.91
CA SER A 63 2.22 1.19 -10.13
C SER A 63 3.09 0.19 -9.38
N LEU A 64 4.39 0.42 -9.42
CA LEU A 64 5.38 -0.33 -8.65
C LEU A 64 5.52 0.28 -7.26
N ILE A 65 5.28 -0.51 -6.23
CA ILE A 65 5.50 -0.16 -4.83
C ILE A 65 6.89 -0.62 -4.44
N SER A 66 7.85 0.30 -4.29
CA SER A 66 9.17 -0.02 -3.75
C SER A 66 9.21 0.25 -2.24
N PRO A 67 9.07 -0.78 -1.38
CA PRO A 67 9.18 -0.56 0.05
C PRO A 67 10.61 -0.14 0.43
N ILE A 68 10.73 0.97 1.14
CA ILE A 68 12.02 1.42 1.67
C ILE A 68 12.37 0.52 2.86
N LYS A 69 13.45 -0.25 2.71
CA LYS A 69 13.97 -1.09 3.79
C LYS A 69 14.56 -0.19 4.88
N VAL A 70 13.94 -0.17 6.05
CA VAL A 70 14.42 0.61 7.21
C VAL A 70 14.79 -0.32 8.36
N ARG A 71 15.89 -0.03 9.05
CA ARG A 71 16.23 -0.66 10.32
C ARG A 71 15.75 0.22 11.46
N LYS A 72 14.90 -0.32 12.35
CA LYS A 72 14.47 0.39 13.56
C LYS A 72 15.71 0.71 14.41
N ARG A 73 15.86 1.96 14.83
CA ARG A 73 16.90 2.41 15.78
C ARG A 73 16.24 3.22 16.87
N GLN A 74 16.80 3.17 18.08
CA GLN A 74 16.35 4.02 19.18
C GLN A 74 16.56 5.50 18.79
N LEU A 75 15.52 6.32 19.00
CA LEU A 75 15.57 7.75 18.78
C LEU A 75 16.55 8.36 19.79
N LYS A 76 17.63 8.98 19.30
CA LYS A 76 18.52 9.77 20.15
C LYS A 76 17.85 11.11 20.42
N ILE A 77 17.19 11.21 21.57
CA ILE A 77 16.62 12.46 22.06
C ILE A 77 17.76 13.25 22.69
N PHE A 78 18.11 14.38 22.09
CA PHE A 78 19.02 15.33 22.71
C PHE A 78 18.18 16.29 23.56
N SER A 79 18.23 16.13 24.88
CA SER A 79 17.69 17.13 25.80
C SER A 79 18.75 18.18 26.07
N VAL A 80 18.36 19.45 25.95
CA VAL A 80 19.19 20.59 26.35
C VAL A 80 18.92 20.84 27.83
N SER A 81 19.97 21.12 28.61
CA SER A 81 19.77 21.52 30.02
C SER A 81 19.00 22.85 30.08
N PRO A 82 18.15 23.04 31.10
CA PRO A 82 17.33 24.25 31.21
C PRO A 82 18.18 25.53 31.22
N ASP A 83 19.39 25.48 31.76
CA ASP A 83 20.32 26.60 31.83
C ASP A 83 20.84 27.05 30.45
N ILE A 84 21.05 26.09 29.53
CA ILE A 84 21.49 26.38 28.16
C ILE A 84 20.31 26.86 27.31
N ALA A 85 19.11 26.32 27.55
CA ALA A 85 17.88 26.81 26.92
C ALA A 85 17.56 28.26 27.33
N ALA A 86 17.82 28.63 28.59
CA ALA A 86 17.64 30.00 29.08
C ALA A 86 18.71 30.98 28.56
N ALA A 87 19.92 30.49 28.28
CA ALA A 87 21.00 31.29 27.69
C ALA A 87 20.91 31.40 26.15
N ALA A 88 20.04 30.62 25.51
CA ALA A 88 19.87 30.67 24.06
C ALA A 88 19.16 31.98 23.65
N ALA A 89 19.71 32.65 22.64
CA ALA A 89 19.10 33.85 22.09
C ALA A 89 17.71 33.53 21.50
N PRO A 90 16.67 34.35 21.74
CA PRO A 90 15.36 34.12 21.17
C PRO A 90 15.43 34.16 19.64
N VAL A 91 15.20 33.01 19.01
CA VAL A 91 15.14 32.90 17.55
C VAL A 91 13.77 33.40 17.09
N LYS A 92 13.76 34.39 16.20
CA LYS A 92 12.54 34.88 15.55
C LYS A 92 12.03 33.81 14.57
N ILE A 93 11.06 33.02 15.00
CA ILE A 93 10.35 32.07 14.13
C ILE A 93 9.59 32.91 13.09
N MET A 94 10.02 32.86 11.82
CA MET A 94 9.44 33.67 10.75
C MET A 94 8.18 33.05 10.11
N LEU A 95 7.81 31.83 10.48
CA LEU A 95 6.57 31.19 10.05
C LEU A 95 5.74 30.84 11.28
N ASP A 96 4.82 31.74 11.61
CA ASP A 96 3.73 31.51 12.54
C ASP A 96 2.49 31.14 11.72
N PHE A 97 1.96 29.94 11.91
CA PHE A 97 0.71 29.48 11.30
C PHE A 97 -0.47 29.60 12.28
N GLY A 98 -0.39 30.53 13.24
CA GLY A 98 -1.54 30.98 14.02
C GLY A 98 -2.52 31.74 13.13
N GLU A 99 -3.46 31.02 12.51
CA GLU A 99 -4.63 31.60 11.88
C GLU A 99 -5.54 32.14 12.99
N ASP A 100 -5.60 33.47 13.11
CA ASP A 100 -6.55 34.19 13.96
C ASP A 100 -7.98 33.87 13.51
N ASP A 101 -8.61 32.90 14.16
CA ASP A 101 -10.07 32.81 14.24
C ASP A 101 -10.48 32.21 15.59
N LYS A 102 -10.98 33.09 16.48
CA LYS A 102 -11.80 32.65 17.61
C LYS A 102 -13.13 32.12 17.07
N PRO A 103 -13.53 30.91 17.49
CA PRO A 103 -14.85 30.80 18.06
C PRO A 103 -14.83 30.12 19.44
N ALA A 104 -15.87 30.42 20.19
CA ALA A 104 -16.11 30.07 21.58
C ALA A 104 -15.86 28.58 21.91
N MET A 105 -15.41 28.35 23.16
CA MET A 105 -15.34 27.03 23.78
C MET A 105 -16.66 26.27 23.63
N PRO A 106 -16.57 24.95 23.40
CA PRO A 106 -17.32 24.03 24.24
C PRO A 106 -16.36 23.13 25.04
N ASP A 107 -16.56 23.15 26.35
CA ASP A 107 -16.01 22.20 27.30
C ASP A 107 -16.45 20.76 26.94
N VAL A 108 -15.54 19.95 26.43
CA VAL A 108 -15.73 18.49 26.27
C VAL A 108 -14.39 17.78 26.55
N MET A 109 -13.98 17.78 27.82
CA MET A 109 -13.06 16.77 28.36
C MET A 109 -13.85 15.49 28.66
N THR A 110 -14.01 14.63 27.66
CA THR A 110 -14.38 13.22 27.87
C THR A 110 -13.73 12.35 26.80
N THR A 111 -12.45 12.04 26.97
CA THR A 111 -11.83 10.89 26.28
C THR A 111 -12.37 9.62 26.92
N HIS A 112 -13.32 8.95 26.26
CA HIS A 112 -13.69 7.56 26.56
C HIS A 112 -12.60 6.62 26.02
N PRO A 113 -11.81 5.92 26.86
CA PRO A 113 -10.73 5.05 26.40
C PRO A 113 -11.21 3.62 26.11
N ALA A 114 -12.49 3.41 25.79
CA ALA A 114 -13.11 2.08 25.81
C ALA A 114 -13.45 1.49 24.43
N LEU A 115 -12.87 2.00 23.33
CA LEU A 115 -13.23 1.54 21.97
C LEU A 115 -12.16 0.78 21.18
N PHE A 116 -10.98 0.49 21.74
CA PHE A 116 -9.90 -0.08 20.91
C PHE A 116 -9.04 -1.19 21.49
N PHE A 117 -9.25 -1.67 22.71
CA PHE A 117 -8.48 -2.83 23.20
C PHE A 117 -9.37 -3.79 23.99
N ASP A 118 -9.62 -4.95 23.38
CA ASP A 118 -10.20 -6.11 24.06
C ASP A 118 -9.09 -6.73 24.94
N GLU A 119 -9.29 -6.71 26.25
CA GLU A 119 -8.41 -7.32 27.24
C GLU A 119 -8.55 -8.85 27.21
N SER A 120 -7.97 -9.49 26.21
CA SER A 120 -7.68 -10.92 26.29
C SER A 120 -6.38 -11.25 25.56
N GLU A 121 -5.29 -11.25 26.32
CA GLU A 121 -4.34 -12.37 26.45
C GLU A 121 -3.02 -11.88 27.04
N VAL A 122 -2.90 -12.03 28.36
CA VAL A 122 -1.63 -11.94 29.08
C VAL A 122 -0.86 -13.24 28.90
N LYS A 123 0.36 -13.17 28.36
CA LYS A 123 1.49 -14.00 28.83
C LYS A 123 2.85 -13.43 28.40
N PRO A 124 3.72 -13.01 29.33
CA PRO A 124 5.13 -12.79 29.02
C PRO A 124 5.91 -14.12 29.17
N ALA A 125 6.45 -14.63 28.06
CA ALA A 125 7.42 -15.72 28.09
C ALA A 125 8.85 -15.14 28.14
N LYS A 126 9.71 -15.84 28.89
CA LYS A 126 11.08 -15.48 29.29
C LYS A 126 12.04 -15.19 28.14
N SER A 127 13.00 -14.34 28.46
CA SER A 127 14.28 -14.07 27.79
C SER A 127 15.12 -15.34 27.54
N GLN A 128 15.65 -15.49 26.33
CA GLN A 128 16.88 -16.24 26.06
C GLN A 128 17.77 -15.46 25.09
N SER A 129 19.07 -15.68 25.28
CA SER A 129 20.22 -14.87 24.89
C SER A 129 20.84 -15.27 23.55
N ASP A 130 21.79 -14.43 23.14
CA ASP A 130 22.94 -14.67 22.26
C ASP A 130 22.68 -14.77 20.74
N ASP A 131 23.19 -13.80 19.98
CA ASP A 131 24.46 -13.95 19.27
C ASP A 131 24.86 -12.62 18.61
N GLU A 132 26.08 -12.14 18.92
CA GLU A 132 26.72 -11.01 18.26
C GLU A 132 27.22 -11.44 16.87
N GLU A 133 26.55 -10.99 15.81
CA GLU A 133 27.15 -10.97 14.47
C GLU A 133 27.31 -9.52 13.99
N HIS A 134 28.58 -9.08 13.96
CA HIS A 134 29.01 -7.83 13.35
C HIS A 134 28.82 -7.88 11.83
N PHE A 135 27.79 -7.23 11.30
CA PHE A 135 27.67 -6.96 9.86
C PHE A 135 27.99 -5.49 9.54
N SER A 136 29.05 -5.30 8.75
CA SER A 136 29.56 -4.03 8.23
C SER A 136 28.54 -3.29 7.34
N PRO A 137 28.64 -1.95 7.20
CA PRO A 137 27.53 -1.11 6.76
C PRO A 137 27.40 -0.93 5.23
N LEU A 138 27.97 -1.82 4.41
CA LEU A 138 28.11 -1.59 2.96
C LEU A 138 27.34 -2.56 2.04
N ASP A 139 26.35 -3.28 2.55
CA ASP A 139 25.36 -3.92 1.68
C ASP A 139 24.02 -3.17 1.74
N PHE A 140 23.83 -2.39 0.66
CA PHE A 140 22.67 -1.60 0.22
C PHE A 140 22.44 -0.24 0.88
#